data_AF-A0A846ST74-F1
#
_entry.id   AF-A0A846ST74-F1
#
_cell.length_a   1.000
_cell.length_b   1.000
_cell.length_c   1.000
_cell.angle_alpha   90.00
_cell.angle_beta   90.00
_cell.angle_gamma   90.00
#
_symmetry.space_group_name_H-M   'P 1'
#
loop_
_entity.id
_entity.type
_entity.pdbx_description
1 polymer ?
#
loop_
_entity_poly.entity_id
_entity_poly.type
_entity_poly.pdbx_seq_one_letter_code
_entity_poly.pdbx_strand_id
1 'polypeptide(L)'
;MIGGKILLVSVPSINVPVRVFAPGGTEPELSNFTLEFTLDPDAASVRSMRSAYCAEERCFLPSGRPAELVFEFDNPTGSFDQGLVFYRLGSQSFGMTNCSGNACMSSALVACTEGSEVQLAITGRGGIPSQEDSGYPMIGASETLMCDAQAPRITSVSVLDDLESLNVVRENAPAQVRVVVQERNPGATVEVVLEESEEVFIGACAPEGDGQVCVAEVSFGEGPKTEKLTVRVKDVVGHAVEREVSVLVLEYRETDVAPEFFRVDVHADRMKPQSISRPMLAFTNEAGLAYPVYIPFELVALRSGAFPLRVQMRSCTYERDGERVGGGFFSDVRVADPTPRPGEENRIDLAVKGMSGFLL
;
A
#
# COMPACT_ATOMS: atom_id res chain seq x y z
N MET A 1 -45.29 -19.40 -34.08
CA MET A 1 -44.45 -20.45 -33.46
C MET A 1 -43.99 -21.39 -34.56
N ILE A 2 -42.75 -21.26 -35.01
CA ILE A 2 -42.13 -22.29 -35.85
C ILE A 2 -41.74 -23.41 -34.89
N GLY A 3 -42.47 -24.52 -34.93
CA GLY A 3 -42.12 -25.70 -34.15
C GLY A 3 -40.85 -26.31 -34.70
N GLY A 4 -39.70 -25.92 -34.16
CA GLY A 4 -38.43 -26.58 -34.44
C GLY A 4 -38.48 -27.99 -33.87
N LYS A 5 -38.42 -29.00 -34.75
CA LYS A 5 -38.16 -30.39 -34.34
C LYS A 5 -36.65 -30.51 -34.13
N ILE A 6 -36.23 -30.92 -32.94
CA ILE A 6 -34.83 -31.25 -32.66
C ILE A 6 -34.50 -32.55 -33.40
N LEU A 7 -33.49 -32.51 -34.26
CA LEU A 7 -32.96 -33.68 -34.94
C LEU A 7 -31.82 -34.25 -34.08
N LEU A 8 -32.05 -35.39 -33.43
CA LEU A 8 -30.99 -36.14 -32.75
C LEU A 8 -30.22 -36.95 -33.81
N VAL A 9 -28.99 -36.55 -34.10
CA VAL A 9 -28.13 -37.23 -35.08
C VAL A 9 -27.03 -37.96 -34.32
N SER A 10 -26.97 -39.29 -34.46
CA SER A 10 -25.95 -40.14 -33.82
C SER A 10 -24.83 -40.59 -34.77
N VAL A 11 -24.80 -40.04 -35.99
CA VAL A 11 -23.84 -40.37 -37.05
C VAL A 11 -23.27 -39.07 -37.65
N PRO A 12 -21.98 -39.00 -37.98
CA PRO A 12 -21.33 -37.77 -38.44
C PRO A 12 -21.79 -37.32 -39.84
N SER A 13 -22.69 -38.06 -40.48
CA SER A 13 -23.34 -37.62 -41.71
C SER A 13 -24.72 -38.23 -41.89
N ILE A 14 -25.62 -37.46 -42.53
CA ILE A 14 -26.89 -37.98 -43.02
C ILE A 14 -27.03 -37.66 -44.51
N ASN A 15 -27.54 -38.63 -45.26
CA ASN A 15 -27.92 -38.40 -46.65
C ASN A 15 -29.33 -37.80 -46.69
N VAL A 16 -29.44 -36.56 -47.12
CA VAL A 16 -30.70 -35.89 -47.37
C VAL A 16 -31.07 -36.06 -48.84
N PRO A 17 -32.15 -36.79 -49.16
CA PRO A 17 -32.62 -36.88 -50.54
C PRO A 17 -33.24 -35.53 -50.94
N VAL A 18 -32.67 -34.89 -51.95
CA VAL A 18 -33.17 -33.64 -52.52
C VAL A 18 -33.74 -33.93 -53.91
N ARG A 19 -34.94 -33.42 -54.16
CA ARG A 19 -35.56 -33.46 -55.48
C ARG A 19 -35.16 -32.21 -56.25
N VAL A 20 -34.35 -32.39 -57.28
CA VAL A 20 -33.89 -31.29 -58.14
C VAL A 20 -34.71 -31.31 -59.43
N PHE A 21 -35.25 -30.16 -59.81
CA PHE A 21 -35.97 -29.99 -61.08
C PHE A 21 -35.03 -29.36 -62.10
N ALA A 22 -34.70 -30.10 -63.17
CA ALA A 22 -33.96 -29.53 -64.29
C ALA A 22 -34.81 -28.48 -65.01
N PRO A 23 -34.22 -27.43 -65.61
CA PRO A 23 -34.98 -26.43 -66.37
C PRO A 23 -35.73 -27.09 -67.53
N GLY A 24 -37.06 -27.20 -67.41
CA GLY A 24 -37.94 -27.82 -68.42
C GLY A 24 -38.22 -29.32 -68.23
N GLY A 25 -37.74 -29.96 -67.16
CA GLY A 25 -38.04 -31.37 -66.85
C GLY A 25 -39.37 -31.55 -66.08
N THR A 26 -40.14 -32.59 -66.42
CA THR A 26 -41.42 -32.93 -65.76
C THR A 26 -41.28 -33.85 -64.55
N GLU A 27 -40.15 -34.52 -64.36
CA GLU A 27 -39.89 -35.39 -63.20
C GLU A 27 -38.64 -34.93 -62.43
N PRO A 28 -38.70 -34.86 -61.08
CA PRO A 28 -37.57 -34.49 -60.26
C PRO A 28 -36.50 -35.58 -60.28
N GLU A 29 -35.25 -35.21 -60.52
CA GLU A 29 -34.12 -36.11 -60.30
C GLU A 29 -33.84 -36.19 -58.79
N LEU A 30 -33.68 -37.42 -58.30
CA LEU A 30 -33.44 -37.68 -56.88
C LEU A 30 -31.93 -37.68 -56.66
N SER A 31 -31.42 -36.58 -56.09
CA SER A 31 -30.01 -36.42 -55.77
C SER A 31 -29.83 -36.53 -54.26
N ASN A 32 -28.83 -37.28 -53.81
CA ASN A 32 -28.50 -37.36 -52.39
C ASN A 32 -27.46 -36.30 -52.06
N PHE A 33 -27.81 -35.39 -51.15
CA PHE A 33 -26.85 -34.49 -50.53
C PHE A 33 -26.43 -35.06 -49.18
N THR A 34 -25.14 -35.32 -49.01
CA THR A 34 -24.58 -35.66 -47.70
C THR A 34 -24.43 -34.38 -46.90
N LEU A 35 -25.16 -34.28 -45.80
CA LEU A 35 -24.86 -33.30 -44.76
C LEU A 35 -23.90 -33.94 -43.77
N GLU A 36 -22.73 -33.34 -43.60
CA GLU A 36 -21.77 -33.73 -42.59
C GLU A 36 -22.00 -32.92 -41.31
N PHE A 37 -21.88 -33.59 -40.17
CA PHE A 37 -21.98 -33.00 -38.84
C PHE A 37 -20.66 -33.24 -38.12
N THR A 38 -20.16 -32.22 -37.44
CA THR A 38 -19.14 -32.40 -36.42
C THR A 38 -19.86 -32.87 -35.16
N LEU A 39 -19.73 -34.16 -34.83
CA LEU A 39 -20.14 -34.67 -33.53
C LEU A 39 -18.97 -34.46 -32.58
N ASP A 40 -19.21 -33.74 -31.49
CA ASP A 40 -18.30 -33.68 -30.37
C ASP A 40 -18.56 -34.91 -29.48
N PRO A 41 -17.65 -35.89 -29.41
CA PRO A 41 -17.85 -37.10 -28.62
C PRO A 41 -17.46 -36.92 -27.15
N ASP A 42 -16.77 -35.84 -26.79
CA ASP A 42 -16.15 -35.71 -25.49
C ASP A 42 -17.07 -34.97 -24.51
N ALA A 43 -17.16 -35.48 -23.30
CA ALA A 43 -17.85 -34.78 -22.23
C ALA A 43 -16.91 -33.75 -21.61
N ALA A 44 -17.34 -32.49 -21.56
CA ALA A 44 -16.60 -31.46 -20.86
C ALA A 44 -16.36 -31.81 -19.38
N SER A 45 -15.15 -31.56 -18.91
CA SER A 45 -14.76 -31.72 -17.51
C SER A 45 -14.48 -30.35 -16.89
N VAL A 46 -14.81 -30.18 -15.62
CA VAL A 46 -14.54 -28.92 -14.91
C VAL A 46 -13.05 -28.86 -14.61
N ARG A 47 -12.36 -27.85 -15.14
CA ARG A 47 -10.96 -27.57 -14.85
C ARG A 47 -10.80 -26.72 -13.60
N SER A 48 -11.59 -25.66 -13.47
CA SER A 48 -11.54 -24.76 -12.31
C SER A 48 -12.89 -24.13 -12.02
N MET A 49 -13.16 -23.86 -10.74
CA MET A 49 -14.32 -23.09 -10.28
C MET A 49 -13.84 -22.14 -9.19
N ARG A 50 -13.96 -20.85 -9.42
CA ARG A 50 -13.43 -19.83 -8.50
C ARG A 50 -14.30 -18.59 -8.49
N SER A 51 -14.17 -17.79 -7.44
CA SER A 51 -14.64 -16.40 -7.49
C SER A 51 -13.60 -15.51 -8.16
N ALA A 52 -13.99 -14.29 -8.53
CA ALA A 52 -13.04 -13.27 -8.96
C ALA A 52 -12.14 -12.75 -7.81
N TYR A 53 -12.47 -13.09 -6.57
CA TYR A 53 -11.78 -12.65 -5.36
C TYR A 53 -10.90 -13.78 -4.83
N CYS A 54 -9.75 -14.01 -5.44
CA CYS A 54 -8.80 -15.01 -4.94
C CYS A 54 -7.50 -14.33 -4.50
N ALA A 55 -6.99 -14.73 -3.34
CA ALA A 55 -5.67 -14.36 -2.85
C ALA A 55 -4.92 -15.65 -2.53
N GLU A 56 -3.71 -15.78 -3.06
CA GLU A 56 -2.92 -17.01 -3.00
C GLU A 56 -3.70 -18.19 -3.60
N GLU A 57 -3.83 -19.31 -2.87
CA GLU A 57 -4.55 -20.51 -3.31
C GLU A 57 -6.01 -20.57 -2.79
N ARG A 58 -6.54 -19.46 -2.23
CA ARG A 58 -7.89 -19.41 -1.65
C ARG A 58 -8.75 -18.36 -2.33
N CYS A 59 -10.02 -18.69 -2.50
CA CYS A 59 -11.01 -17.82 -3.11
C CYS A 59 -12.12 -17.47 -2.11
N PHE A 60 -12.57 -16.22 -2.19
CA PHE A 60 -13.41 -15.57 -1.20
C PHE A 60 -14.74 -15.14 -1.80
N LEU A 61 -15.76 -15.01 -0.95
CA LEU A 61 -17.08 -14.53 -1.32
C LEU A 61 -17.50 -13.36 -0.44
N PRO A 62 -17.89 -12.21 -1.01
CA PRO A 62 -18.51 -11.16 -0.23
C PRO A 62 -19.88 -11.60 0.27
N SER A 63 -20.19 -11.32 1.54
CA SER A 63 -21.54 -11.53 2.08
C SER A 63 -22.49 -10.41 1.68
N GLY A 64 -23.65 -10.75 1.11
CA GLY A 64 -24.70 -9.79 0.79
C GLY A 64 -24.37 -8.83 -0.37
N ARG A 65 -23.31 -9.09 -1.13
CA ARG A 65 -22.98 -8.39 -2.38
C ARG A 65 -22.82 -9.40 -3.54
N PRO A 66 -23.06 -9.00 -4.80
CA PRO A 66 -22.86 -9.90 -5.93
C PRO A 66 -21.40 -10.32 -6.04
N ALA A 67 -21.16 -11.63 -6.07
CA ALA A 67 -19.86 -12.22 -6.31
C ALA A 67 -19.80 -12.73 -7.75
N GLU A 68 -18.74 -12.36 -8.47
CA GLU A 68 -18.47 -12.90 -9.78
C GLU A 68 -17.79 -14.26 -9.65
N LEU A 69 -18.32 -15.26 -10.36
CA LEU A 69 -17.81 -16.61 -10.38
C LEU A 69 -17.37 -16.98 -11.80
N VAL A 70 -16.23 -17.64 -11.89
CA VAL A 70 -15.59 -18.06 -13.13
C VAL A 70 -15.41 -19.57 -13.09
N PHE A 71 -15.91 -20.24 -14.12
CA PHE A 71 -15.82 -21.67 -14.32
C PHE A 71 -15.09 -21.92 -15.61
N GLU A 72 -14.04 -22.72 -15.56
CA GLU A 72 -13.27 -23.12 -16.73
C GLU A 72 -13.41 -24.63 -16.91
N PHE A 73 -13.49 -25.05 -18.15
CA PHE A 73 -13.68 -26.44 -18.52
C PHE A 73 -12.60 -26.89 -19.50
N ASP A 74 -12.36 -28.19 -19.53
CA ASP A 74 -11.58 -28.84 -20.56
C ASP A 74 -12.52 -29.68 -21.43
N ASN A 75 -12.54 -29.35 -22.73
CA ASN A 75 -13.17 -30.12 -23.79
C ASN A 75 -12.11 -30.29 -24.92
N PRO A 76 -11.63 -31.52 -25.19
CA PRO A 76 -10.56 -31.76 -26.17
C PRO A 76 -10.97 -31.56 -27.63
N THR A 77 -12.26 -31.73 -27.95
CA THR A 77 -12.78 -31.80 -29.32
C THR A 77 -13.68 -30.62 -29.71
N GLY A 78 -14.08 -29.78 -28.76
CA GLY A 78 -14.96 -28.65 -29.01
C GLY A 78 -14.83 -27.49 -28.02
N SER A 79 -15.60 -26.44 -28.28
CA SER A 79 -15.80 -25.28 -27.42
C SER A 79 -17.30 -25.01 -27.29
N PHE A 80 -17.74 -24.50 -26.13
CA PHE A 80 -19.14 -24.15 -25.93
C PHE A 80 -19.51 -22.91 -26.76
N ASP A 81 -20.53 -23.01 -27.60
CA ASP A 81 -21.21 -21.84 -28.17
C ASP A 81 -22.38 -21.41 -27.27
N GLN A 82 -23.08 -22.39 -26.68
CA GLN A 82 -24.07 -22.20 -25.63
C GLN A 82 -23.93 -23.32 -24.57
N GLY A 83 -24.40 -23.06 -23.35
CA GLY A 83 -24.24 -24.03 -22.26
C GLY A 83 -25.37 -23.92 -21.26
N LEU A 84 -26.00 -25.05 -20.94
CA LEU A 84 -26.93 -25.16 -19.82
C LEU A 84 -26.14 -25.55 -18.58
N VAL A 85 -25.32 -24.62 -18.08
CA VAL A 85 -24.51 -24.84 -16.89
C VAL A 85 -25.23 -24.26 -15.68
N PHE A 86 -25.49 -25.13 -14.70
CA PHE A 86 -26.06 -24.78 -13.41
C PHE A 86 -25.06 -25.10 -12.30
N TYR A 87 -25.02 -24.23 -11.30
CA TYR A 87 -24.17 -24.44 -10.13
C TYR A 87 -24.98 -24.21 -8.86
N ARG A 88 -24.53 -24.85 -7.79
CA ARG A 88 -25.00 -24.63 -6.44
C ARG A 88 -23.92 -23.87 -5.69
N LEU A 89 -24.30 -22.78 -5.05
CA LEU A 89 -23.46 -22.06 -4.10
C LEU A 89 -24.17 -22.07 -2.74
N GLY A 90 -23.61 -22.81 -1.79
CA GLY A 90 -24.27 -23.15 -0.54
C GLY A 90 -25.55 -23.96 -0.78
N SER A 91 -26.71 -23.41 -0.41
CA SER A 91 -28.02 -24.05 -0.60
C SER A 91 -28.79 -23.54 -1.82
N GLN A 92 -28.24 -22.57 -2.56
CA GLN A 92 -28.92 -21.91 -3.67
C GLN A 92 -28.38 -22.39 -5.01
N SER A 93 -29.26 -22.53 -6.00
CA SER A 93 -28.91 -22.94 -7.36
C SER A 93 -29.08 -21.80 -8.35
N PHE A 94 -28.08 -21.64 -9.20
CA PHE A 94 -27.98 -20.57 -10.18
C PHE A 94 -27.71 -21.16 -11.57
N GLY A 95 -28.01 -20.38 -12.61
CA GLY A 95 -27.59 -20.68 -13.98
C GLY A 95 -26.46 -19.76 -14.38
N MET A 96 -25.52 -20.27 -15.19
CA MET A 96 -24.54 -19.44 -15.85
C MET A 96 -25.22 -18.55 -16.89
N THR A 97 -24.70 -17.33 -17.05
CA THR A 97 -25.30 -16.33 -17.94
C THR A 97 -24.41 -15.99 -19.13
N ASN A 98 -23.10 -16.22 -19.02
CA ASN A 98 -22.15 -15.91 -20.08
C ASN A 98 -21.17 -17.08 -20.25
N CYS A 99 -21.49 -17.99 -21.16
CA CYS A 99 -20.61 -19.09 -21.56
C CYS A 99 -20.07 -18.80 -22.95
N SER A 100 -18.75 -18.79 -23.10
CA SER A 100 -18.07 -18.59 -24.37
C SER A 100 -16.77 -19.37 -24.37
N GLY A 101 -16.52 -20.14 -25.43
CA GLY A 101 -15.34 -20.97 -25.52
C GLY A 101 -15.39 -22.05 -24.44
N ASN A 102 -14.39 -22.10 -23.56
CA ASN A 102 -14.31 -23.06 -22.45
C ASN A 102 -14.52 -22.41 -21.08
N ALA A 103 -15.13 -21.22 -21.04
CA ALA A 103 -15.35 -20.49 -19.80
C ALA A 103 -16.81 -20.05 -19.66
N CYS A 104 -17.32 -20.15 -18.43
CA CYS A 104 -18.62 -19.63 -18.04
C CYS A 104 -18.48 -18.67 -16.87
N MET A 105 -19.22 -17.57 -16.93
CA MET A 105 -19.25 -16.54 -15.89
C MET A 105 -20.68 -16.30 -15.40
N SER A 106 -20.81 -16.02 -14.11
CA SER A 106 -22.08 -15.70 -13.46
C SER A 106 -21.84 -14.76 -12.28
N SER A 107 -22.90 -14.05 -11.89
CA SER A 107 -22.92 -13.25 -10.67
C SER A 107 -23.93 -13.85 -9.69
N ALA A 108 -23.49 -14.15 -8.47
CA ALA A 108 -24.31 -14.72 -7.41
C ALA A 108 -24.37 -13.79 -6.21
N LEU A 109 -25.58 -13.57 -5.67
CA LEU A 109 -25.77 -12.87 -4.41
C LEU A 109 -26.07 -13.90 -3.31
N VAL A 110 -25.12 -14.10 -2.40
CA VAL A 110 -25.26 -15.05 -1.28
C VAL A 110 -24.96 -14.35 0.04
N ALA A 111 -25.70 -14.71 1.08
CA ALA A 111 -25.41 -14.31 2.45
C ALA A 111 -24.66 -15.45 3.15
N CYS A 112 -23.53 -15.13 3.77
CA CYS A 112 -22.71 -16.07 4.53
C CYS A 112 -22.11 -15.38 5.76
N THR A 113 -21.57 -16.16 6.68
CA THR A 113 -20.94 -15.65 7.92
C THR A 113 -19.42 -15.61 7.77
N GLU A 114 -18.77 -14.61 8.37
CA GLU A 114 -17.31 -14.44 8.35
C GLU A 114 -16.56 -15.75 8.62
N GLY A 115 -15.62 -16.11 7.73
CA GLY A 115 -14.79 -17.32 7.83
C GLY A 115 -15.52 -18.65 7.60
N SER A 116 -16.82 -18.64 7.25
CA SER A 116 -17.52 -19.89 6.91
C SER A 116 -17.15 -20.39 5.52
N GLU A 117 -17.08 -21.71 5.39
CA GLU A 117 -16.90 -22.38 4.11
C GLU A 117 -18.23 -22.52 3.37
N VAL A 118 -18.25 -22.11 2.10
CA VAL A 118 -19.40 -22.20 1.22
C VAL A 118 -19.06 -23.12 0.05
N GLN A 119 -19.78 -24.23 -0.05
CA GLN A 119 -19.58 -25.18 -1.15
C GLN A 119 -20.08 -24.59 -2.47
N LEU A 120 -19.20 -24.53 -3.45
CA LEU A 120 -19.50 -24.33 -4.86
C LEU A 120 -19.50 -25.69 -5.56
N ALA A 121 -20.53 -26.03 -6.33
CA ALA A 121 -20.56 -27.28 -7.08
C ALA A 121 -21.39 -27.16 -8.36
N ILE A 122 -21.01 -27.91 -9.40
CA ILE A 122 -21.88 -28.12 -10.55
C ILE A 122 -23.11 -28.93 -10.12
N THR A 123 -24.30 -28.54 -10.58
CA THR A 123 -25.58 -29.18 -10.21
C THR A 123 -26.52 -29.27 -11.40
N GLY A 124 -27.67 -29.91 -11.24
CA GLY A 124 -28.82 -29.74 -12.13
C GLY A 124 -29.86 -28.77 -11.56
N ARG A 125 -30.78 -28.30 -12.41
CA ARG A 125 -31.93 -27.46 -12.02
C ARG A 125 -33.23 -28.04 -12.58
N GLY A 126 -34.20 -28.30 -11.70
CA GLY A 126 -35.52 -28.81 -12.13
C GLY A 126 -35.47 -30.16 -12.85
N GLY A 127 -34.51 -31.03 -12.48
CA GLY A 127 -34.31 -32.33 -13.13
C GLY A 127 -33.48 -32.28 -14.43
N ILE A 128 -33.07 -31.09 -14.88
CA ILE A 128 -32.18 -30.90 -16.03
C ILE A 128 -30.74 -30.87 -15.51
N PRO A 129 -29.85 -31.79 -15.92
CA PRO A 129 -28.44 -31.77 -15.52
C PRO A 129 -27.71 -30.59 -16.17
N SER A 130 -26.57 -30.20 -15.59
CA SER A 130 -25.65 -29.32 -16.30
C SER A 130 -25.08 -30.05 -17.51
N GLN A 131 -25.13 -29.43 -18.68
CA GLN A 131 -24.69 -30.03 -19.94
C GLN A 131 -24.28 -28.95 -20.93
N GLU A 132 -23.40 -29.33 -21.84
CA GLU A 132 -23.02 -28.52 -23.01
C GLU A 132 -23.93 -28.78 -24.23
N ASP A 133 -23.62 -28.12 -25.34
CA ASP A 133 -24.34 -28.20 -26.62
C ASP A 133 -24.50 -29.65 -27.13
N SER A 134 -23.52 -30.51 -26.88
CA SER A 134 -23.52 -31.94 -27.25
C SER A 134 -24.47 -32.79 -26.41
N GLY A 135 -24.98 -32.25 -25.30
CA GLY A 135 -25.96 -32.92 -24.42
C GLY A 135 -25.35 -33.91 -23.43
N TYR A 136 -24.03 -34.02 -23.34
CA TYR A 136 -23.38 -34.82 -22.30
C TYR A 136 -23.48 -34.12 -20.94
N PRO A 137 -23.92 -34.84 -19.89
CA PRO A 137 -23.96 -34.27 -18.55
C PRO A 137 -22.54 -34.05 -18.04
N MET A 138 -22.28 -32.86 -17.50
CA MET A 138 -21.02 -32.53 -16.84
C MET A 138 -20.89 -33.34 -15.54
N ILE A 139 -19.71 -33.91 -15.31
CA ILE A 139 -19.41 -34.63 -14.06
C ILE A 139 -19.34 -33.61 -12.91
N GLY A 140 -20.02 -33.92 -11.80
CA GLY A 140 -20.08 -33.04 -10.64
C GLY A 140 -18.69 -32.77 -10.06
N ALA A 141 -18.19 -31.55 -10.23
CA ALA A 141 -17.07 -31.01 -9.48
C ALA A 141 -17.57 -30.15 -8.32
N SER A 142 -16.77 -30.06 -7.26
CA SER A 142 -17.07 -29.22 -6.12
C SER A 142 -15.81 -28.54 -5.60
N GLU A 143 -15.91 -27.26 -5.26
CA GLU A 143 -14.88 -26.44 -4.65
C GLU A 143 -15.43 -25.74 -3.41
N THR A 144 -14.54 -25.31 -2.52
CA THR A 144 -14.92 -24.59 -1.31
C THR A 144 -14.42 -23.17 -1.38
N LEU A 145 -15.33 -22.21 -1.18
CA LEU A 145 -15.02 -20.79 -1.09
C LEU A 145 -15.15 -20.32 0.36
N MET A 146 -14.34 -19.35 0.76
CA MET A 146 -14.42 -18.78 2.11
C MET A 146 -15.24 -17.51 2.12
N CYS A 147 -16.15 -17.37 3.07
CA CYS A 147 -16.91 -16.14 3.22
C CYS A 147 -16.07 -15.05 3.88
N ASP A 148 -16.00 -13.90 3.21
CA ASP A 148 -15.50 -12.64 3.74
C ASP A 148 -16.70 -11.69 3.84
N ALA A 149 -17.14 -11.41 5.06
CA ALA A 149 -18.38 -10.70 5.37
C ALA A 149 -18.14 -9.36 6.06
N GLN A 150 -16.95 -9.12 6.59
CA GLN A 150 -16.66 -7.95 7.41
C GLN A 150 -15.57 -7.12 6.78
N ALA A 151 -15.73 -5.79 6.87
CA ALA A 151 -14.65 -4.89 6.50
C ALA A 151 -13.45 -5.06 7.44
N PRO A 152 -12.22 -4.84 6.95
CA PRO A 152 -11.04 -4.82 7.78
C PRO A 152 -11.18 -3.77 8.88
N ARG A 153 -10.50 -3.98 10.01
CA ARG A 153 -10.53 -3.01 11.12
C ARG A 153 -9.15 -2.39 11.34
N ILE A 154 -9.04 -1.08 11.13
CA ILE A 154 -7.80 -0.34 11.43
C ILE A 154 -7.64 -0.21 12.95
N THR A 155 -6.60 -0.81 13.52
CA THR A 155 -6.29 -0.70 14.96
C THR A 155 -5.42 0.53 15.23
N SER A 156 -4.40 0.76 14.40
CA SER A 156 -3.51 1.91 14.52
C SER A 156 -2.99 2.38 13.17
N VAL A 157 -2.70 3.67 13.09
CA VAL A 157 -1.98 4.30 11.99
C VAL A 157 -0.84 5.09 12.60
N SER A 158 0.35 4.95 12.04
CA SER A 158 1.53 5.72 12.41
C SER A 158 2.24 6.18 11.15
N VAL A 159 2.60 7.45 11.08
CA VAL A 159 3.49 7.96 10.05
C VAL A 159 4.88 8.11 10.63
N LEU A 160 5.86 7.53 9.95
CA LEU A 160 7.25 7.46 10.37
C LEU A 160 8.13 8.03 9.25
N ASP A 161 9.03 8.94 9.58
CA ASP A 161 10.13 9.32 8.71
C ASP A 161 11.40 8.56 9.12
N ASP A 162 12.54 8.93 8.52
CA ASP A 162 13.86 8.39 8.86
C ASP A 162 14.36 8.77 10.27
N LEU A 163 13.68 9.70 10.94
CA LEU A 163 13.93 10.06 12.34
C LEU A 163 13.06 9.25 13.31
N GLU A 164 12.24 8.32 12.78
CA GLU A 164 11.30 7.48 13.53
C GLU A 164 10.35 8.29 14.43
N SER A 165 10.08 9.54 14.06
CA SER A 165 9.22 10.42 14.85
C SER A 165 7.75 10.14 14.52
N LEU A 166 6.97 9.77 15.52
CA LEU A 166 5.55 9.43 15.33
C LEU A 166 4.73 10.65 14.90
N ASN A 167 4.18 10.60 13.69
CA ASN A 167 3.31 11.63 13.09
C ASN A 167 3.98 13.01 12.95
N VAL A 168 5.31 13.04 12.92
CA VAL A 168 6.10 14.23 12.62
C VAL A 168 7.08 13.84 11.52
N VAL A 169 7.07 14.60 10.42
CA VAL A 169 7.83 14.27 9.22
C VAL A 169 8.52 15.51 8.67
N ARG A 170 9.57 15.28 7.89
CA ARG A 170 10.28 16.34 7.19
C ARG A 170 9.61 16.65 5.86
N GLU A 171 9.49 17.93 5.51
CA GLU A 171 9.05 18.33 4.18
C GLU A 171 9.95 17.72 3.09
N ASN A 172 9.37 17.36 1.95
CA ASN A 172 10.04 16.74 0.79
C ASN A 172 10.79 15.43 1.08
N ALA A 173 10.70 14.87 2.29
CA ALA A 173 11.26 13.57 2.62
C ALA A 173 10.20 12.48 2.42
N PRO A 174 10.61 11.28 1.96
CA PRO A 174 9.73 10.13 1.99
C PRO A 174 9.42 9.76 3.45
N ALA A 175 8.17 9.45 3.72
CA ALA A 175 7.70 8.91 4.98
C ALA A 175 6.92 7.62 4.73
N GLN A 176 6.93 6.74 5.72
CA GLN A 176 6.18 5.50 5.70
C GLN A 176 4.91 5.63 6.54
N VAL A 177 3.76 5.43 5.91
CA VAL A 177 2.49 5.26 6.61
C VAL A 177 2.32 3.78 6.93
N ARG A 178 2.49 3.43 8.20
CA ARG A 178 2.29 2.08 8.72
C ARG A 178 0.90 1.97 9.33
N VAL A 179 0.12 1.02 8.85
CA VAL A 179 -1.26 0.77 9.26
C VAL A 179 -1.37 -0.65 9.79
N VAL A 180 -1.77 -0.80 11.04
CA VAL A 180 -2.05 -2.11 11.63
C VAL A 180 -3.55 -2.37 11.49
N VAL A 181 -3.87 -3.53 10.93
CA VAL A 181 -5.22 -3.92 10.54
C VAL A 181 -5.52 -5.28 11.13
N GLN A 182 -6.70 -5.42 11.74
CA GLN A 182 -7.26 -6.72 12.07
C GLN A 182 -8.03 -7.23 10.84
N GLU A 183 -7.35 -8.05 10.05
CA GLU A 183 -7.88 -8.72 8.85
C GLU A 183 -7.26 -10.13 8.77
N ARG A 184 -8.10 -11.16 8.72
CA ARG A 184 -7.66 -12.56 8.69
C ARG A 184 -7.39 -13.04 7.27
N ASN A 185 -8.07 -12.46 6.28
CA ASN A 185 -7.98 -12.88 4.89
C ASN A 185 -6.81 -12.17 4.20
N PRO A 186 -5.92 -12.89 3.50
CA PRO A 186 -4.81 -12.28 2.79
C PRO A 186 -5.30 -11.40 1.62
N GLY A 187 -4.42 -10.54 1.13
CA GLY A 187 -4.69 -9.72 -0.06
C GLY A 187 -5.31 -8.35 0.21
N ALA A 188 -5.27 -7.87 1.46
CA ALA A 188 -5.64 -6.49 1.74
C ALA A 188 -4.66 -5.49 1.09
N THR A 189 -5.17 -4.32 0.74
CA THR A 189 -4.39 -3.20 0.20
C THR A 189 -4.68 -1.92 0.97
N VAL A 190 -3.74 -0.97 0.94
CA VAL A 190 -3.91 0.34 1.56
C VAL A 190 -3.77 1.44 0.51
N GLU A 191 -4.65 2.43 0.59
CA GLU A 191 -4.60 3.68 -0.14
C GLU A 191 -4.44 4.82 0.89
N VAL A 192 -3.50 5.73 0.67
CA VAL A 192 -3.34 6.94 1.47
C VAL A 192 -3.61 8.12 0.57
N VAL A 193 -4.55 8.98 0.98
CA VAL A 193 -4.91 10.20 0.25
C VAL A 193 -4.50 11.41 1.08
N LEU A 194 -3.71 12.31 0.49
CA LEU A 194 -3.39 13.60 1.10
C LEU A 194 -4.54 14.58 0.80
N GLU A 195 -5.09 15.24 1.82
CA GLU A 195 -6.29 16.06 1.67
C GLU A 195 -6.04 17.32 0.83
N GLU A 196 -4.85 17.94 0.93
CA GLU A 196 -4.55 19.15 0.15
C GLU A 196 -4.22 18.88 -1.33
N SER A 197 -3.50 17.80 -1.65
CA SER A 197 -3.07 17.50 -3.02
C SER A 197 -3.99 16.53 -3.77
N GLU A 198 -4.89 15.85 -3.05
CA GLU A 198 -5.70 14.72 -3.56
C GLU A 198 -4.85 13.57 -4.16
N GLU A 199 -3.54 13.54 -3.88
CA GLU A 199 -2.65 12.48 -4.34
C GLU A 199 -2.93 11.17 -3.62
N VAL A 200 -2.98 10.08 -4.38
CA VAL A 200 -3.26 8.73 -3.88
C VAL A 200 -2.01 7.89 -3.94
N PHE A 201 -1.56 7.43 -2.78
CA PHE A 201 -0.43 6.52 -2.61
C PHE A 201 -0.94 5.12 -2.30
N ILE A 202 -0.46 4.11 -3.01
CA ILE A 202 -0.90 2.73 -2.84
C ILE A 202 0.19 1.93 -2.15
N GLY A 203 -0.19 1.19 -1.13
CA GLY A 203 0.67 0.29 -0.37
C GLY A 203 0.13 -1.15 -0.36
N ALA A 204 0.98 -2.05 0.13
CA ALA A 204 0.65 -3.46 0.29
C ALA A 204 0.51 -3.83 1.77
N CYS A 205 -0.33 -4.82 2.07
CA CYS A 205 -0.46 -5.40 3.40
C CYS A 205 0.26 -6.75 3.45
N ALA A 206 0.93 -7.02 4.57
CA ALA A 206 1.57 -8.30 4.86
C ALA A 206 1.05 -8.87 6.19
N PRO A 207 0.94 -10.20 6.33
CA PRO A 207 0.56 -10.83 7.60
C PRO A 207 1.57 -10.50 8.72
N GLU A 208 1.06 -10.07 9.89
CA GLU A 208 1.85 -9.86 11.10
C GLU A 208 1.02 -10.26 12.34
N GLY A 209 1.36 -11.40 12.97
CA GLY A 209 0.59 -11.94 14.09
C GLY A 209 -0.83 -12.37 13.71
N ASP A 210 -1.84 -11.91 14.47
CA ASP A 210 -3.27 -12.20 14.24
C ASP A 210 -3.94 -11.21 13.26
N GLY A 211 -3.17 -10.39 12.56
CA GLY A 211 -3.67 -9.39 11.61
C GLY A 211 -2.69 -9.13 10.48
N GLN A 212 -2.75 -7.92 9.93
CA GLN A 212 -1.91 -7.46 8.84
C GLN A 212 -1.33 -6.08 9.12
N VAL A 213 -0.16 -5.83 8.56
CA VAL A 213 0.46 -4.51 8.55
C VAL A 213 0.62 -4.06 7.12
N CYS A 214 0.02 -2.91 6.83
CA CYS A 214 0.08 -2.26 5.55
C CYS A 214 1.07 -1.10 5.61
N VAL A 215 1.86 -0.96 4.54
CA VAL A 215 2.86 0.10 4.43
C VAL A 215 2.69 0.79 3.08
N ALA A 216 2.59 2.11 3.11
CA ALA A 216 2.64 2.98 1.93
C ALA A 216 3.72 4.04 2.12
N GLU A 217 4.47 4.34 1.05
CA GLU A 217 5.40 5.45 1.03
C GLU A 217 4.68 6.70 0.52
N VAL A 218 4.81 7.80 1.26
CA VAL A 218 4.20 9.10 0.96
C VAL A 218 5.27 10.18 0.99
N SER A 219 5.11 11.21 0.17
CA SER A 219 5.95 12.42 0.22
C SER A 219 5.09 13.62 0.56
N PHE A 220 5.52 14.40 1.55
CA PHE A 220 4.83 15.62 1.94
C PHE A 220 5.40 16.82 1.18
N GLY A 221 4.51 17.72 0.73
CA GLY A 221 4.90 18.94 0.01
C GLY A 221 5.69 19.93 0.86
N GLU A 222 6.08 21.04 0.23
CA GLU A 222 6.88 22.09 0.85
C GLU A 222 6.14 22.87 1.95
N GLY A 223 6.89 23.29 2.96
CA GLY A 223 6.48 24.21 4.00
C GLY A 223 6.03 23.52 5.29
N PRO A 224 6.26 24.15 6.46
CA PRO A 224 5.78 23.63 7.72
C PRO A 224 4.25 23.76 7.79
N LYS A 225 3.56 22.65 7.99
CA LYS A 225 2.09 22.59 8.06
C LYS A 225 1.61 21.38 8.86
N THR A 226 0.33 21.38 9.22
CA THR A 226 -0.36 20.16 9.64
C THR A 226 -1.14 19.62 8.45
N GLU A 227 -0.67 18.51 7.89
CA GLU A 227 -1.33 17.82 6.79
C GLU A 227 -2.33 16.80 7.35
N LYS A 228 -3.49 16.66 6.72
CA LYS A 228 -4.42 15.58 7.00
C LYS A 228 -4.33 14.55 5.90
N LEU A 229 -4.36 13.29 6.31
CA LEU A 229 -4.38 12.16 5.40
C LEU A 229 -5.54 11.23 5.73
N THR A 230 -6.14 10.67 4.69
CA THR A 230 -7.16 9.63 4.78
C THR A 230 -6.54 8.32 4.38
N VAL A 231 -6.45 7.39 5.34
CA VAL A 231 -6.03 6.01 5.10
C VAL A 231 -7.26 5.18 4.80
N ARG A 232 -7.29 4.54 3.64
CA ARG A 232 -8.33 3.59 3.23
C ARG A 232 -7.73 2.20 3.08
N VAL A 233 -8.22 1.23 3.85
CA VAL A 233 -7.82 -0.18 3.72
C VAL A 233 -8.94 -0.94 3.04
N LYS A 234 -8.62 -1.72 2.01
CA LYS A 234 -9.54 -2.59 1.28
C LYS A 234 -9.14 -4.05 1.43
N ASP A 235 -10.09 -4.94 1.70
CA ASP A 235 -9.86 -6.39 1.68
C ASP A 235 -9.94 -6.98 0.26
N VAL A 236 -9.77 -8.30 0.15
CA VAL A 236 -9.78 -9.04 -1.12
C VAL A 236 -11.13 -9.03 -1.83
N VAL A 237 -12.24 -8.89 -1.08
CA VAL A 237 -13.60 -8.80 -1.63
C VAL A 237 -14.08 -7.35 -1.77
N GLY A 238 -13.20 -6.38 -1.55
CA GLY A 238 -13.45 -4.95 -1.67
C GLY A 238 -14.39 -4.35 -0.62
N HIS A 239 -14.51 -4.90 0.60
CA HIS A 239 -14.94 -4.05 1.71
C HIS A 239 -13.83 -3.06 2.03
N ALA A 240 -14.20 -1.89 2.55
CA ALA A 240 -13.25 -0.84 2.85
C ALA A 240 -13.55 -0.19 4.21
N VAL A 241 -12.49 0.27 4.87
CA VAL A 241 -12.55 1.10 6.07
C VAL A 241 -11.63 2.30 5.88
N GLU A 242 -12.02 3.45 6.42
CA GLU A 242 -11.26 4.70 6.33
C GLU A 242 -10.93 5.25 7.72
N ARG A 243 -9.77 5.90 7.83
CA ARG A 243 -9.34 6.60 9.04
C ARG A 243 -8.52 7.84 8.69
N GLU A 244 -8.91 8.96 9.26
CA GLU A 244 -8.17 10.21 9.16
C GLU A 244 -7.05 10.28 10.20
N VAL A 245 -5.92 10.84 9.80
CA VAL A 245 -4.76 11.12 10.67
C VAL A 245 -4.21 12.51 10.33
N SER A 246 -3.71 13.22 11.33
CA SER A 246 -2.99 14.48 11.14
C SER A 246 -1.50 14.26 11.37
N VAL A 247 -0.69 14.83 10.47
CA VAL A 247 0.77 14.75 10.49
C VAL A 247 1.34 16.15 10.51
N LEU A 248 2.31 16.38 11.39
CA LEU A 248 3.05 17.63 11.41
C LEU A 248 4.22 17.55 10.44
N VAL A 249 4.15 18.34 9.37
CA VAL A 249 5.24 18.51 8.40
C VAL A 249 6.12 19.66 8.89
N LEU A 250 7.42 19.40 9.00
CA LEU A 250 8.41 20.35 9.50
C LEU A 250 9.46 20.65 8.43
N GLU A 251 9.85 21.91 8.36
CA GLU A 251 11.00 22.35 7.60
C GLU A 251 12.28 22.10 8.42
N TYR A 252 13.21 21.32 7.86
CA TYR A 252 14.52 21.08 8.46
C TYR A 252 15.57 21.92 7.72
N ARG A 253 16.15 22.90 8.42
CA ARG A 253 17.30 23.65 7.91
C ARG A 253 18.56 23.31 8.70
N GLU A 254 19.54 22.74 8.03
CA GLU A 254 20.91 22.70 8.53
C GLU A 254 21.67 23.91 7.96
N THR A 255 22.15 24.78 8.85
CA THR A 255 22.82 26.02 8.45
C THR A 255 24.05 26.28 9.32
N ASP A 256 25.07 26.90 8.73
CA ASP A 256 26.27 27.34 9.47
C ASP A 256 26.07 28.68 10.21
N VAL A 257 24.97 29.36 9.91
CA VAL A 257 24.56 30.66 10.47
C VAL A 257 23.17 30.50 11.03
N ALA A 258 22.86 31.14 12.16
CA ALA A 258 21.51 31.12 12.72
C ALA A 258 20.47 31.43 11.62
N PRO A 259 19.49 30.55 11.39
CA PRO A 259 18.46 30.78 10.37
C PRO A 259 17.71 32.08 10.64
N GLU A 260 17.09 32.68 9.61
CA GLU A 260 16.35 33.96 9.74
C GLU A 260 15.21 33.95 10.77
N PHE A 261 14.77 32.77 11.21
CA PHE A 261 13.76 32.59 12.25
C PHE A 261 14.32 32.46 13.67
N PHE A 262 15.65 32.52 13.83
CA PHE A 262 16.33 32.60 15.12
C PHE A 262 17.25 33.81 15.18
N ARG A 263 17.25 34.50 16.32
CA ARG A 263 18.31 35.44 16.70
C ARG A 263 19.16 34.82 17.79
N VAL A 264 20.48 34.92 17.66
CA VAL A 264 21.42 34.50 18.71
C VAL A 264 21.92 35.75 19.41
N ASP A 265 21.52 35.93 20.66
CA ASP A 265 21.97 37.04 21.48
C ASP A 265 23.17 36.57 22.31
N VAL A 266 24.38 36.86 21.83
CA VAL A 266 25.62 36.52 22.53
C VAL A 266 25.97 37.64 23.51
N HIS A 267 26.06 37.32 24.80
CA HIS A 267 26.42 38.28 25.84
C HIS A 267 27.91 38.23 26.14
N ALA A 268 28.74 38.64 25.17
CA ALA A 268 30.20 38.61 25.30
C ALA A 268 30.72 39.45 26.48
N ASP A 269 30.03 40.53 26.83
CA ASP A 269 30.28 41.36 28.01
C ASP A 269 30.05 40.62 29.34
N ARG A 270 29.24 39.56 29.31
CA ARG A 270 28.96 38.67 30.44
C ARG A 270 29.86 37.43 30.48
N MET A 271 30.95 37.41 29.70
CA MET A 271 31.94 36.33 29.72
C MET A 271 32.48 36.09 31.14
N LYS A 272 32.63 34.81 31.51
CA LYS A 272 33.15 34.40 32.81
C LYS A 272 34.37 33.48 32.69
N PRO A 273 35.48 33.77 33.39
CA PRO A 273 35.73 35.03 34.10
C PRO A 273 35.98 36.19 33.12
N GLN A 274 35.68 37.42 33.55
CA GLN A 274 35.88 38.63 32.72
C GLN A 274 37.37 38.95 32.48
N SER A 275 38.25 38.43 33.32
CA SER A 275 39.69 38.51 33.13
C SER A 275 40.34 37.25 33.69
N ILE A 276 41.46 36.84 33.07
CA ILE A 276 42.26 35.72 33.54
C ILE A 276 43.60 36.29 33.99
N SER A 277 44.00 36.04 35.23
CA SER A 277 45.31 36.46 35.69
C SER A 277 46.40 35.64 34.97
N ARG A 278 47.45 36.31 34.50
CA ARG A 278 48.59 35.65 33.85
C ARG A 278 49.17 34.50 34.69
N PRO A 279 49.38 34.64 36.02
CA PRO A 279 49.88 33.55 36.84
C PRO A 279 48.94 32.34 36.88
N MET A 280 47.63 32.57 36.91
CA MET A 280 46.66 31.48 36.93
C MET A 280 46.64 30.73 35.61
N LEU A 281 46.70 31.44 34.48
CA LEU A 281 46.80 30.83 33.17
C LEU A 281 48.09 30.02 33.02
N ALA A 282 49.23 30.57 33.48
CA ALA A 282 50.51 29.88 33.46
C ALA A 282 50.46 28.59 34.30
N PHE A 283 49.93 28.66 35.52
CA PHE A 283 49.74 27.50 36.39
C PHE A 283 48.88 26.42 35.76
N THR A 284 47.73 26.77 35.16
CA THR A 284 46.88 25.77 34.50
C THR A 284 47.59 25.10 33.33
N ASN A 285 48.37 25.85 32.54
CA ASN A 285 49.12 25.28 31.43
C ASN A 285 50.25 24.34 31.90
N GLU A 286 51.00 24.72 32.93
CA GLU A 286 52.05 23.87 33.54
C GLU A 286 51.45 22.58 34.11
N ALA A 287 50.25 22.66 34.68
CA ALA A 287 49.50 21.51 35.15
C ALA A 287 48.85 20.67 34.03
N GLY A 288 48.98 21.07 32.75
CA GLY A 288 48.33 20.41 31.62
C GLY A 288 46.80 20.57 31.59
N LEU A 289 46.26 21.52 32.35
CA LEU A 289 44.85 21.83 32.45
C LEU A 289 44.49 23.01 31.54
N ALA A 290 43.32 22.95 30.91
CA ALA A 290 42.77 24.10 30.21
C ALA A 290 42.02 25.02 31.18
N TYR A 291 42.15 26.33 30.98
CA TYR A 291 41.42 27.30 31.78
C TYR A 291 40.00 27.48 31.20
N PRO A 292 38.92 27.22 31.97
CA PRO A 292 37.58 27.30 31.46
C PRO A 292 37.11 28.76 31.32
N VAL A 293 36.55 29.09 30.17
CA VAL A 293 35.90 30.36 29.88
C VAL A 293 34.51 30.07 29.36
N TYR A 294 33.53 30.84 29.81
CA TYR A 294 32.12 30.65 29.47
C TYR A 294 31.57 31.94 28.87
N ILE A 295 30.90 31.84 27.73
CA ILE A 295 30.19 32.95 27.10
C ILE A 295 28.69 32.64 27.11
N PRO A 296 27.88 33.35 27.91
CA PRO A 296 26.43 33.18 27.87
C PRO A 296 25.85 33.60 26.53
N PHE A 297 24.85 32.88 26.05
CA PHE A 297 24.05 33.26 24.90
C PHE A 297 22.60 32.82 25.09
N GLU A 298 21.70 33.48 24.37
CA GLU A 298 20.28 33.12 24.31
C GLU A 298 19.87 32.93 22.85
N LEU A 299 19.04 31.91 22.59
CA LEU A 299 18.37 31.74 21.31
C LEU A 299 16.97 32.32 21.40
N VAL A 300 16.67 33.30 20.58
CA VAL A 300 15.35 33.93 20.50
C VAL A 300 14.66 33.43 19.23
N ALA A 301 13.54 32.73 19.39
CA ALA A 301 12.69 32.37 18.27
C ALA A 301 11.96 33.63 17.75
N LEU A 302 12.20 33.97 16.49
CA LEU A 302 11.54 35.10 15.82
C LEU A 302 10.21 34.71 15.18
N ARG A 303 9.93 33.40 15.07
CA ARG A 303 8.65 32.85 14.61
C ARG A 303 8.08 31.89 15.65
N SER A 304 6.76 31.93 15.82
CA SER A 304 6.04 30.98 16.68
C SER A 304 6.25 29.55 16.17
N GLY A 305 6.62 28.63 17.07
CA GLY A 305 6.80 27.21 16.74
C GLY A 305 8.19 26.84 16.20
N ALA A 306 9.13 27.79 16.11
CA ALA A 306 10.52 27.46 15.79
C ALA A 306 11.23 26.84 17.01
N PHE A 307 11.80 25.64 16.84
CA PHE A 307 12.57 24.95 17.88
C PHE A 307 13.92 24.48 17.33
N PRO A 308 15.04 24.76 18.01
CA PRO A 308 16.34 24.26 17.58
C PRO A 308 16.43 22.76 17.94
N LEU A 309 16.63 21.91 16.94
CA LEU A 309 16.87 20.48 17.18
C LEU A 309 18.28 20.22 17.69
N ARG A 310 19.26 21.00 17.21
CA ARG A 310 20.64 20.91 17.67
C ARG A 310 21.41 22.19 17.35
N VAL A 311 22.20 22.67 18.32
CA VAL A 311 23.11 23.79 18.16
C VAL A 311 24.53 23.31 18.40
N GLN A 312 25.43 23.64 17.48
CA GLN A 312 26.84 23.28 17.56
C GLN A 312 27.70 24.45 17.11
N MET A 313 28.92 24.50 17.62
CA MET A 313 29.95 25.37 17.08
C MET A 313 30.85 24.58 16.14
N ARG A 314 30.87 24.97 14.86
CA ARG A 314 31.79 24.40 13.86
C ARG A 314 33.15 25.09 13.84
N SER A 315 33.19 26.39 14.09
CA SER A 315 34.43 27.16 14.17
C SER A 315 34.31 28.30 15.17
N CYS A 316 35.44 28.70 15.76
CA CYS A 316 35.55 29.88 16.60
C CYS A 316 36.64 30.77 16.01
N THR A 317 36.32 32.02 15.71
CA THR A 317 37.30 33.06 15.38
C THR A 317 37.16 34.17 16.39
N TYR A 318 38.28 34.80 16.75
CA TYR A 318 38.30 35.90 17.71
C TYR A 318 39.27 36.97 17.23
N GLU A 319 39.07 38.20 17.70
CA GLU A 319 39.93 39.33 17.38
C GLU A 319 41.05 39.44 18.41
N ARG A 320 42.29 39.54 17.94
CA ARG A 320 43.47 39.77 18.76
C ARG A 320 44.32 40.84 18.09
N ASP A 321 44.59 41.92 18.81
CA ASP A 321 45.43 43.02 18.32
C ASP A 321 44.97 43.60 16.96
N GLY A 322 43.66 43.61 16.71
CA GLY A 322 43.06 44.09 15.47
C GLY A 322 43.05 43.07 14.31
N GLU A 323 43.54 41.85 14.53
CA GLU A 323 43.52 40.76 13.55
C GLU A 323 42.53 39.65 13.95
N ARG A 324 41.84 39.07 12.96
CA ARG A 324 41.01 37.88 13.17
C ARG A 324 41.90 36.64 13.17
N VAL A 325 41.94 35.95 14.30
CA VAL A 325 42.73 34.73 14.48
C VAL A 325 41.79 33.53 14.56
N GLY A 326 42.17 32.43 13.90
CA GLY A 326 41.48 31.15 14.05
C GLY A 326 41.63 30.58 15.46
N GLY A 327 40.65 29.79 15.90
CA GLY A 327 40.49 29.31 17.28
C GLY A 327 41.59 28.42 17.88
N GLY A 328 42.81 28.38 17.35
CA GLY A 328 43.93 27.57 17.87
C GLY A 328 44.34 27.90 19.32
N PHE A 329 43.84 29.00 19.89
CA PHE A 329 43.98 29.35 21.31
C PHE A 329 43.01 28.59 22.23
N PHE A 330 41.92 28.08 21.69
CA PHE A 330 40.95 27.25 22.40
C PHE A 330 41.16 25.80 22.00
N SER A 331 41.44 24.97 22.98
CA SER A 331 41.64 23.53 22.78
C SER A 331 40.33 22.76 22.65
N ASP A 332 39.23 23.38 23.06
CA ASP A 332 37.90 22.80 23.04
C ASP A 332 36.89 23.95 23.02
N VAL A 333 35.89 23.85 22.14
CA VAL A 333 34.80 24.82 22.01
C VAL A 333 33.51 24.02 21.90
N ARG A 334 32.62 24.16 22.88
CA ARG A 334 31.38 23.39 22.95
C ARG A 334 30.22 24.27 23.37
N VAL A 335 29.04 23.95 22.89
CA VAL A 335 27.79 24.47 23.45
C VAL A 335 27.44 23.58 24.64
N ALA A 336 27.17 24.17 25.81
CA ALA A 336 26.92 23.42 27.04
C ALA A 336 25.67 22.54 26.94
N ASP A 337 24.56 23.11 26.46
CA ASP A 337 23.38 22.34 26.06
C ASP A 337 23.20 22.43 24.53
N PRO A 338 23.39 21.34 23.77
CA PRO A 338 23.19 21.34 22.33
C PRO A 338 21.71 21.41 21.92
N THR A 339 20.76 21.31 22.86
CA THR A 339 19.30 21.31 22.62
C THR A 339 18.56 22.39 23.43
N PRO A 340 19.03 23.65 23.43
CA PRO A 340 18.46 24.67 24.31
C PRO A 340 17.05 25.07 23.85
N ARG A 341 16.14 25.35 24.78
CA ARG A 341 14.84 25.91 24.41
C ARG A 341 14.98 27.41 24.09
N PRO A 342 14.19 27.94 23.14
CA PRO A 342 14.19 29.38 22.89
C PRO A 342 13.82 30.17 24.16
N GLY A 343 14.57 31.22 24.46
CA GLY A 343 14.40 32.04 25.66
C GLY A 343 15.15 31.55 26.91
N GLU A 344 15.79 30.38 26.87
CA GLU A 344 16.62 29.89 27.97
C GLU A 344 18.09 30.36 27.79
N GLU A 345 18.70 30.85 28.88
CA GLU A 345 20.13 31.18 28.90
C GLU A 345 20.95 29.90 28.78
N ASN A 346 21.79 29.81 27.75
CA ASN A 346 22.76 28.75 27.53
C ASN A 346 24.18 29.37 27.51
N ARG A 347 25.21 28.54 27.31
CA ARG A 347 26.59 29.03 27.27
C ARG A 347 27.48 28.27 26.29
N ILE A 348 28.44 28.98 25.75
CA ILE A 348 29.57 28.44 24.99
C ILE A 348 30.71 28.23 25.99
N ASP A 349 31.15 26.99 26.11
CA ASP A 349 32.26 26.56 26.95
C ASP A 349 33.53 26.55 26.08
N LEU A 350 34.52 27.34 26.49
CA LEU A 350 35.81 27.51 25.84
C LEU A 350 36.92 27.02 26.77
N ALA A 351 37.80 26.17 26.26
CA ALA A 351 38.96 25.66 27.01
C ALA A 351 40.23 26.37 26.54
N VAL A 352 40.67 27.41 27.26
CA VAL A 352 41.87 28.18 26.93
C VAL A 352 43.12 27.36 27.24
N LYS A 353 43.99 27.17 26.24
CA LYS A 353 45.38 26.73 26.47
C LYS A 353 46.30 27.90 26.18
N GLY A 354 47.12 28.28 27.15
CA GLY A 354 48.19 29.23 26.86
C GLY A 354 49.23 28.58 25.95
N MET A 355 49.70 29.34 24.98
CA MET A 355 50.79 28.92 24.11
C MET A 355 52.06 28.83 24.95
N SER A 356 52.50 27.61 25.26
CA SER A 356 53.85 27.36 25.76
C SER A 356 54.85 27.69 24.63
N GLY A 357 55.30 28.94 24.53
CA GLY A 357 56.28 29.30 23.50
C GLY A 357 56.58 30.78 23.26
N PHE A 358 55.81 31.73 23.80
CA PHE A 358 56.14 33.15 23.64
C PHE A 358 56.46 33.80 24.99
N LEU A 359 57.77 33.92 25.25
CA LEU A 359 58.30 34.98 26.10
C LEU A 359 57.92 36.31 25.44
N LEU A 360 57.16 37.14 26.17
CA LEU A 360 57.11 38.58 25.92
C LEU A 360 58.36 39.23 26.51
#